data_AF-A0A3P7MS18-F1
#
_entry.id   AF-A0A3P7MS18-F1
#
_cell.length_a   1.000
_cell.length_b   1.000
_cell.length_c   1.000
_cell.angle_alpha   90.00
_cell.angle_beta   90.00
_cell.angle_gamma   90.00
#
_symmetry.space_group_name_H-M   'P 1'
#
loop_
_entity.id
_entity.type
_entity.pdbx_description
1 polymer ?
#
loop_
_entity_poly.entity_id
_entity_poly.type
_entity_poly.pdbx_seq_one_letter_code
_entity_poly.pdbx_strand_id
1 'polypeptide(L)'
;MFFHRSELGIIAWHIFRHIPNYVVAGFAKRLSRMLLLAPLDAQEPVLGLIRNLMTRHPNVACLIHRDVPETLVSDPYDENEPCLSKCNALNSSLWEIKSLQKHWHPNVAKRANFVDKKLQQVESFVRFRCQDELFSNMMAKPFGSKEGSMEEKYSRAQVCLLPISS
;
A
#
# COMPACT_ATOMS: atom_id res chain seq x y z
N MET A 1 32.73 16.88 -5.26
CA MET A 1 31.62 17.83 -5.08
C MET A 1 30.38 17.04 -4.66
N PHE A 2 30.29 16.63 -3.38
CA PHE A 2 29.38 15.57 -2.89
C PHE A 2 28.54 16.00 -1.66
N PHE A 3 28.26 17.30 -1.49
CA PHE A 3 27.75 17.79 -0.21
C PHE A 3 26.68 18.89 -0.32
N HIS A 4 25.72 18.76 -1.24
CA HIS A 4 24.58 19.70 -1.33
C HIS A 4 23.19 19.04 -1.39
N ARG A 5 23.10 17.71 -1.29
CA ARG A 5 21.83 16.97 -1.30
C ARG A 5 21.33 16.55 0.09
N SER A 6 22.18 16.66 1.12
CA SER A 6 21.84 16.30 2.50
C SER A 6 20.97 17.34 3.20
N GLU A 7 21.25 18.64 2.99
CA GLU A 7 20.56 19.71 3.72
C GLU A 7 19.11 19.90 3.26
N LEU A 8 18.84 19.82 1.96
CA LEU A 8 17.47 19.83 1.43
C LEU A 8 16.65 18.62 1.89
N GLY A 9 17.31 17.46 2.07
CA GLY A 9 16.71 16.28 2.68
C GLY A 9 16.29 16.57 4.12
N ILE A 10 17.21 17.08 4.94
CA ILE A 10 16.96 17.35 6.37
C ILE A 10 15.86 18.40 6.57
N ILE A 11 15.85 19.49 5.77
CA ILE A 11 14.85 20.55 5.88
C ILE A 11 13.48 20.07 5.40
N ALA A 12 13.40 19.34 4.28
CA ALA A 12 12.16 18.71 3.83
C ALA A 12 11.63 17.68 4.84
N TRP A 13 12.53 16.92 5.48
CA TRP A 13 12.21 16.01 6.57
C TRP A 13 11.65 16.75 7.80
N HIS A 14 12.20 17.90 8.14
CA HIS A 14 11.73 18.69 9.28
C HIS A 14 10.34 19.30 9.02
N ILE A 15 10.09 19.79 7.81
CA ILE A 15 8.78 20.34 7.40
C ILE A 15 7.71 19.25 7.39
N PHE A 16 8.01 18.07 6.83
CA PHE A 16 7.06 16.95 6.84
C PHE A 16 6.73 16.48 8.26
N ARG A 17 7.67 16.54 9.21
CA ARG A 17 7.44 16.17 10.61
C ARG A 17 6.41 17.06 11.32
N HIS A 18 6.26 18.31 10.89
CA HIS A 18 5.31 19.25 11.48
C HIS A 18 3.89 19.18 10.88
N ILE A 19 3.67 18.33 9.87
CA ILE A 19 2.33 18.15 9.29
C ILE A 19 1.46 17.40 10.31
N PRO A 20 0.25 17.90 10.62
CA PRO A 20 -0.63 17.24 11.55
C PRO A 20 -1.13 15.88 11.01
N ASN A 21 -1.23 14.90 11.90
CA ASN A 21 -1.58 13.51 11.54
C ASN A 21 -2.92 13.39 10.80
N TYR A 22 -3.89 14.25 11.10
CA TYR A 22 -5.18 14.25 10.42
C TYR A 22 -5.09 14.62 8.94
N VAL A 23 -4.19 15.53 8.56
CA VAL A 23 -3.95 15.89 7.15
C VAL A 23 -3.26 14.74 6.43
N VAL A 24 -2.26 14.14 7.08
CA VAL A 24 -1.55 12.98 6.51
C VAL A 24 -2.50 11.81 6.30
N ALA A 25 -3.39 11.55 7.27
CA ALA A 25 -4.43 10.53 7.16
C ALA A 25 -5.39 10.81 6.00
N GLY A 26 -5.88 12.05 5.87
CA GLY A 26 -6.73 12.48 4.74
C GLY A 26 -6.04 12.30 3.39
N PHE A 27 -4.75 12.65 3.31
CA PHE A 27 -3.95 12.49 2.10
C PHE A 27 -3.77 11.01 1.73
N ALA A 28 -3.39 10.17 2.70
CA ALA A 28 -3.21 8.74 2.50
C ALA A 28 -4.52 8.05 2.08
N LYS A 29 -5.65 8.43 2.68
CA LYS A 29 -6.97 7.90 2.36
C LYS A 29 -7.43 8.29 0.95
N ARG A 30 -7.27 9.56 0.55
CA ARG A 30 -7.52 10.00 -0.84
C ARG A 30 -6.68 9.26 -1.85
N LEU A 31 -5.38 9.14 -1.61
CA LEU A 31 -4.49 8.38 -2.49
C LEU A 31 -4.95 6.92 -2.60
N SER A 32 -5.39 6.31 -1.50
CA SER A 32 -5.86 4.92 -1.48
C SER A 32 -7.16 4.74 -2.26
N ARG A 33 -8.08 5.71 -2.20
CA ARG A 33 -9.30 5.73 -3.04
C ARG A 33 -8.97 5.86 -4.52
N MET A 34 -8.10 6.82 -4.88
CA MET A 34 -7.64 6.98 -6.26
C MET A 34 -6.95 5.73 -6.79
N LEU A 35 -6.27 4.98 -5.92
CA LEU A 35 -5.52 3.78 -6.28
C LEU A 35 -6.38 2.66 -6.87
N LEU A 36 -7.65 2.58 -6.49
CA LEU A 36 -8.59 1.58 -7.01
C LEU A 36 -8.93 1.81 -8.49
N LEU A 37 -8.87 3.06 -8.95
CA LEU A 37 -9.14 3.46 -10.33
C LEU A 37 -7.85 3.73 -11.12
N ALA A 38 -6.72 3.80 -10.43
CA ALA A 38 -5.44 4.16 -11.02
C ALA A 38 -4.92 3.05 -11.96
N PRO A 39 -4.20 3.43 -13.04
CA PRO A 39 -3.50 2.49 -13.89
C PRO A 39 -2.32 1.80 -13.17
N LEU A 40 -1.89 0.65 -13.71
CA LEU A 40 -0.94 -0.25 -13.07
C LEU A 40 0.44 0.39 -12.79
N ASP A 41 0.89 1.27 -13.68
CA ASP A 41 2.13 2.04 -13.57
C ASP A 41 2.15 2.99 -12.38
N ALA A 42 0.99 3.49 -11.96
CA ALA A 42 0.82 4.32 -10.77
C ALA A 42 0.57 3.51 -9.49
N GLN A 43 -0.06 2.32 -9.59
CA GLN A 43 -0.46 1.55 -8.41
C GLN A 43 0.72 1.13 -7.52
N GLU A 44 1.73 0.49 -8.10
CA GLU A 44 2.91 0.01 -7.37
C GLU A 44 3.71 1.13 -6.67
N PRO A 45 4.05 2.27 -7.33
CA PRO A 45 4.78 3.35 -6.67
C PRO A 45 3.94 4.09 -5.62
N VAL A 46 2.65 4.31 -5.84
CA VAL A 46 1.77 4.99 -4.87
C VAL A 46 1.59 4.16 -3.60
N LEU A 47 1.48 2.82 -3.69
CA LEU A 47 1.52 1.94 -2.50
C LEU A 47 2.81 2.13 -1.69
N GLY A 48 3.95 2.29 -2.38
CA GLY A 48 5.22 2.62 -1.76
C GLY A 48 5.22 3.97 -1.05
N LEU A 49 4.60 4.98 -1.68
CA LEU A 49 4.47 6.31 -1.10
C LEU A 49 3.61 6.30 0.17
N ILE A 50 2.44 5.64 0.13
CA ILE A 50 1.55 5.50 1.29
C ILE A 50 2.30 4.82 2.43
N ARG A 51 3.01 3.72 2.14
CA ARG A 51 3.84 3.04 3.14
C ARG A 51 4.89 3.97 3.74
N ASN A 52 5.61 4.72 2.92
CA ASN A 52 6.63 5.65 3.39
C ASN A 52 6.03 6.78 4.25
N LEU A 53 4.84 7.29 3.91
CA LEU A 53 4.13 8.26 4.75
C LEU A 53 3.83 7.70 6.15
N MET A 54 3.45 6.42 6.23
CA MET A 54 3.18 5.75 7.51
C MET A 54 4.46 5.45 8.29
N THR A 55 5.57 5.15 7.61
CA THR A 55 6.89 5.04 8.24
C THR A 55 7.34 6.37 8.86
N ARG A 56 7.01 7.51 8.23
CA ARG A 56 7.30 8.86 8.78
C ARG A 56 6.37 9.25 9.94
N HIS A 57 5.10 8.88 9.85
CA HIS A 57 4.06 9.25 10.81
C HIS A 57 3.43 8.00 11.46
N PRO A 58 4.04 7.43 12.52
CA PRO A 58 3.56 6.20 13.13
C PRO A 58 2.14 6.32 13.71
N ASN A 59 1.71 7.52 14.10
CA ASN A 59 0.35 7.76 14.60
C ASN A 59 -0.73 7.55 13.54
N VAL A 60 -0.38 7.62 12.24
CA VAL A 60 -1.31 7.35 11.12
C VAL A 60 -1.44 5.83 10.86
N ALA A 61 -0.59 5.01 11.50
CA ALA A 61 -0.67 3.55 11.40
C ALA A 61 -1.98 2.97 11.96
N CYS A 62 -2.71 3.73 12.78
CA CYS A 62 -4.05 3.37 13.27
C CYS A 62 -5.06 3.11 12.13
N LEU A 63 -4.82 3.64 10.92
CA LEU A 63 -5.65 3.40 9.76
C LEU A 63 -5.54 1.97 9.19
N ILE A 64 -4.43 1.29 9.44
CA ILE A 64 -4.19 -0.10 9.03
C ILE A 64 -4.52 -1.05 10.17
N HIS A 65 -4.07 -0.73 11.38
CA HIS A 65 -4.23 -1.56 12.55
C HIS A 65 -4.66 -0.71 13.73
N ARG A 66 -5.85 -1.02 14.28
CA ARG A 66 -6.32 -0.43 15.53
C ARG A 66 -6.16 -1.46 16.64
N ASP A 67 -5.62 -1.02 17.77
CA ASP A 67 -5.47 -1.88 18.96
C ASP A 67 -6.83 -2.31 19.51
N VAL A 68 -7.81 -1.40 19.46
CA VAL A 68 -9.22 -1.67 19.79
C VAL A 68 -10.02 -1.64 18.50
N PRO A 69 -10.40 -2.81 17.94
CA PRO A 69 -11.21 -2.86 16.73
C PRO A 69 -12.65 -2.45 17.04
N GLU A 70 -13.09 -1.35 16.42
CA GLU A 70 -14.48 -0.91 16.46
C GLU A 70 -15.21 -1.45 15.23
N THR A 71 -16.40 -2.03 15.44
CA THR A 71 -17.30 -2.37 14.34
C THR A 71 -18.02 -1.12 13.89
N LEU A 72 -17.59 -0.55 12.76
CA LEU A 72 -18.23 0.60 12.14
C LEU A 72 -19.35 0.12 11.21
N VAL A 73 -20.54 0.74 11.30
CA VAL A 73 -21.65 0.47 10.38
C VAL A 73 -21.33 0.98 8.97
N SER A 74 -20.59 2.09 8.87
CA SER A 74 -20.14 2.70 7.62
C SER A 74 -18.77 3.38 7.81
N ASP A 75 -18.02 3.53 6.73
CA ASP A 75 -16.76 4.29 6.70
C ASP A 75 -17.06 5.78 6.97
N PRO A 76 -16.51 6.41 8.03
CA PRO A 76 -16.82 7.79 8.39
C PRO A 76 -16.06 8.83 7.55
N TYR A 77 -15.22 8.38 6.61
CA TYR A 77 -14.49 9.25 5.69
C TYR A 77 -15.41 9.87 4.63
N ASP A 78 -15.33 11.20 4.48
CA ASP A 78 -16.04 11.94 3.42
C ASP A 78 -15.12 12.22 2.23
N GLU A 79 -15.45 11.65 1.08
CA GLU A 79 -14.70 11.80 -0.17
C GLU A 79 -14.94 13.14 -0.87
N ASN A 80 -16.11 13.76 -0.67
CA ASN A 80 -16.49 15.00 -1.34
C ASN A 80 -15.94 16.24 -0.63
N GLU A 81 -15.60 16.13 0.65
CA GLU A 81 -15.02 17.22 1.44
C GLU A 81 -13.67 17.62 0.83
N PRO A 82 -13.48 18.88 0.36
CA PRO A 82 -12.23 19.31 -0.26
C PRO A 82 -11.09 19.50 0.73
N CYS A 83 -11.36 19.86 2.00
CA CYS A 83 -10.34 20.05 3.01
C CYS A 83 -9.91 18.72 3.65
N LEU A 84 -8.63 18.36 3.51
CA LEU A 84 -8.07 17.15 4.13
C LEU A 84 -8.21 17.14 5.66
N SER A 85 -8.26 18.31 6.28
CA SER A 85 -8.45 18.44 7.72
C SER A 85 -9.84 18.05 8.21
N LYS A 86 -10.86 18.07 7.33
CA LYS A 86 -12.27 17.87 7.68
C LYS A 86 -12.85 16.56 7.17
N CYS A 87 -12.15 15.84 6.29
CA CYS A 87 -12.60 14.57 5.69
C CYS A 87 -12.73 13.39 6.67
N ASN A 88 -12.46 13.58 7.97
CA ASN A 88 -12.60 12.59 9.03
C ASN A 88 -11.83 11.26 8.81
N ALA A 89 -10.72 11.32 8.06
CA ALA A 89 -9.97 10.14 7.68
C ALA A 89 -9.35 9.37 8.86
N LEU A 90 -8.96 10.02 9.97
CA LEU A 90 -8.38 9.30 11.12
C LEU A 90 -9.33 8.28 11.74
N ASN A 91 -10.62 8.57 11.69
CA ASN A 91 -11.67 7.68 12.20
C ASN A 91 -12.05 6.59 11.18
N SER A 92 -11.41 6.56 10.00
CA SER A 92 -11.58 5.54 8.96
C SER A 92 -10.48 4.46 8.97
N SER A 93 -10.55 3.53 8.03
CA SER A 93 -9.53 2.49 7.80
C SER A 93 -9.17 2.40 6.31
N LEU A 94 -7.94 1.97 5.99
CA LEU A 94 -7.44 1.86 4.60
C LEU A 94 -7.77 0.52 3.95
N TRP A 95 -9.07 0.21 3.87
CA TRP A 95 -9.56 -1.05 3.30
C TRP A 95 -9.30 -1.18 1.79
N GLU A 96 -9.07 -0.07 1.09
CA GLU A 96 -8.77 -0.03 -0.33
C GLU A 96 -7.45 -0.77 -0.62
N ILE A 97 -6.45 -0.56 0.25
CA ILE A 97 -5.16 -1.24 0.14
C ILE A 97 -5.31 -2.73 0.43
N LYS A 98 -6.18 -3.10 1.39
CA LYS A 98 -6.50 -4.50 1.70
C LYS A 98 -7.08 -5.21 0.47
N SER A 99 -7.92 -4.52 -0.29
CA SER A 99 -8.51 -5.04 -1.53
C SER A 99 -7.44 -5.28 -2.61
N LEU A 100 -6.45 -4.38 -2.73
CA LEU A 100 -5.33 -4.51 -3.68
C LEU A 100 -4.36 -5.66 -3.36
N GLN A 101 -4.44 -6.28 -2.18
CA GLN A 101 -3.65 -7.50 -1.90
C GLN A 101 -4.01 -8.66 -2.82
N LYS A 102 -5.24 -8.69 -3.35
CA LYS A 102 -5.72 -9.69 -4.31
C LYS A 102 -5.74 -9.15 -5.75
N HIS A 103 -4.82 -8.23 -6.06
CA HIS A 103 -4.71 -7.67 -7.41
C HIS A 103 -4.13 -8.70 -8.40
N TRP A 104 -4.60 -8.67 -9.65
CA TRP A 104 -4.16 -9.62 -10.70
C TRP A 104 -2.66 -9.53 -10.99
N HIS A 105 -2.08 -8.32 -10.91
CA HIS A 105 -0.65 -8.13 -11.09
C HIS A 105 0.12 -8.46 -9.80
N PRO A 106 1.03 -9.45 -9.81
CA PRO A 106 1.66 -9.97 -8.59
C PRO A 106 2.54 -8.96 -7.87
N ASN A 107 3.15 -8.00 -8.58
CA ASN A 107 3.98 -6.98 -7.90
C ASN A 107 3.13 -6.02 -7.07
N VAL A 108 1.93 -5.65 -7.56
CA VAL A 108 1.00 -4.80 -6.82
C VAL A 108 0.50 -5.53 -5.58
N ALA A 109 0.07 -6.79 -5.74
CA ALA A 109 -0.34 -7.63 -4.62
C ALA A 109 0.77 -7.76 -3.57
N LYS A 110 2.01 -8.06 -4.00
CA LYS A 110 3.18 -8.11 -3.11
C LYS A 110 3.44 -6.78 -2.40
N ARG A 111 3.29 -5.66 -3.10
CA ARG A 111 3.50 -4.33 -2.54
C ARG A 111 2.44 -3.99 -1.51
N ALA A 112 1.16 -4.30 -1.76
CA ALA A 112 0.03 -4.08 -0.86
C ALA A 112 0.07 -4.94 0.42
N ASN A 113 0.80 -6.05 0.42
CA ASN A 113 0.98 -6.91 1.60
C ASN A 113 1.75 -6.25 2.77
N PHE A 114 2.17 -4.99 2.66
CA PHE A 114 2.74 -4.27 3.79
C PHE A 114 1.73 -4.02 4.92
N VAL A 115 0.42 -4.00 4.60
CA VAL A 115 -0.67 -3.76 5.56
C VAL A 115 -0.75 -4.86 6.62
N ASP A 116 -0.45 -6.11 6.27
CA ASP A 116 -0.51 -7.25 7.19
C ASP A 116 0.81 -7.48 7.95
N LYS A 117 1.83 -6.69 7.64
CA LYS A 117 3.17 -6.83 8.20
C LYS A 117 3.48 -5.64 9.09
N LYS A 118 4.39 -5.83 10.04
CA LYS A 118 4.95 -4.71 10.80
C LYS A 118 5.58 -3.69 9.84
N LEU A 119 5.26 -2.41 10.04
CA LEU A 119 5.82 -1.33 9.25
C LEU A 119 7.36 -1.32 9.38
N GLN A 120 8.04 -1.15 8.25
CA GLN A 120 9.49 -1.01 8.24
C GLN A 120 9.88 0.37 8.77
N GLN A 121 11.00 0.44 9.48
CA GLN A 121 11.56 1.69 10.00
C GLN A 121 12.27 2.53 8.92
N VAL A 122 12.65 1.89 7.81
CA VAL A 122 13.35 2.54 6.70
C VAL A 122 12.43 2.66 5.50
N GLU A 123 12.40 3.84 4.90
CA GLU A 123 11.63 4.12 3.69
C GLU A 123 12.11 3.27 2.51
N SER A 124 11.15 2.80 1.73
CA SER A 124 11.46 2.08 0.50
C SER A 124 11.62 3.05 -0.66
N PHE A 125 12.57 2.77 -1.54
CA PHE A 125 12.70 3.51 -2.79
C PHE A 125 11.44 3.35 -3.64
N VAL A 126 10.92 4.47 -4.14
CA VAL A 126 9.74 4.52 -5.01
C VAL A 126 10.21 4.91 -6.41
N ARG A 127 9.93 4.05 -7.39
CA ARG A 127 10.29 4.29 -8.80
C ARG A 127 9.03 4.33 -9.64
N PHE A 128 8.76 5.49 -10.23
CA PHE A 128 7.75 5.60 -11.27
C PHE A 128 8.32 5.02 -12.57
N ARG A 129 7.50 4.22 -13.26
CA ARG A 129 7.82 3.60 -14.54
C ARG A 129 6.83 4.10 -15.57
N CYS A 130 7.25 4.21 -16.83
CA CYS A 130 6.31 4.42 -17.91
C CYS A 130 5.54 3.12 -18.18
N GLN A 131 4.28 3.25 -18.58
CA GLN A 131 3.41 2.12 -18.91
C GLN A 131 4.03 1.20 -19.97
N ASP A 132 4.69 1.74 -20.99
CA ASP A 132 5.35 0.96 -22.06
C ASP A 132 6.45 0.05 -21.52
N GLU A 133 7.24 0.56 -20.57
CA GLU A 133 8.30 -0.22 -19.94
C GLU A 133 7.70 -1.34 -19.08
N LEU A 134 6.61 -1.05 -18.36
CA LEU A 134 5.93 -2.04 -17.54
C LEU A 134 5.32 -3.16 -18.40
N PHE A 135 4.66 -2.79 -19.50
CA PHE A 135 4.07 -3.74 -20.44
C PHE A 135 5.15 -4.59 -21.12
N SER A 136 6.24 -3.97 -21.57
CA SER A 136 7.37 -4.69 -22.18
C SER A 136 7.98 -5.71 -21.21
N ASN A 137 8.16 -5.33 -19.94
CA ASN A 137 8.63 -6.23 -18.89
C ASN A 137 7.65 -7.37 -18.58
N MET A 138 6.36 -7.15 -18.76
CA MET A 138 5.32 -8.16 -18.59
C MET A 138 5.37 -9.17 -19.74
N MET A 139 5.47 -8.69 -20.98
CA MET A 139 5.51 -9.52 -22.19
C MET A 139 6.83 -10.27 -22.37
N ALA A 140 7.94 -9.72 -21.87
CA ALA A 140 9.24 -10.36 -21.89
C ALA A 140 9.34 -11.55 -20.91
N LYS A 141 8.41 -11.68 -19.95
CA LYS A 141 8.40 -12.82 -19.03
C LYS A 141 7.81 -14.04 -19.74
N PRO A 142 8.52 -15.18 -19.77
CA PRO A 142 7.95 -16.41 -20.31
C PRO A 142 6.71 -16.81 -19.52
N PHE A 143 5.61 -17.09 -20.22
CA PHE A 143 4.43 -17.70 -19.61
C PHE A 143 4.85 -19.02 -18.92
N GLY A 144 4.43 -19.23 -17.67
CA GLY A 144 4.78 -20.42 -16.88
C GLY A 144 6.16 -20.42 -16.21
N SER A 145 6.99 -19.38 -16.41
CA SER A 145 8.30 -19.33 -15.77
C SER A 145 8.22 -18.78 -14.34
N LYS A 146 8.14 -19.73 -13.38
CA LYS A 146 8.09 -19.56 -11.90
C LYS A 146 6.70 -19.46 -11.25
N GLU A 147 5.71 -20.21 -11.75
CA GLU A 147 4.48 -20.53 -10.99
C GLU A 147 4.43 -21.96 -10.42
N GLY A 148 5.52 -22.72 -10.52
CA GLY A 148 5.63 -24.02 -9.83
C GLY A 148 5.33 -23.94 -8.33
N SER A 149 5.64 -22.81 -7.66
CA SER A 149 5.35 -22.64 -6.23
C SER A 149 3.86 -22.39 -5.92
N MET A 150 3.07 -21.85 -6.87
CA MET A 150 1.65 -21.57 -6.62
C MET A 150 0.80 -22.80 -6.96
N GLU A 151 1.11 -23.46 -8.07
CA GLU A 151 0.45 -24.69 -8.51
C GLU A 151 0.76 -25.89 -7.60
N GLU A 152 2.00 -26.02 -7.10
CA GLU A 152 2.32 -26.97 -6.02
C GLU A 152 1.60 -26.64 -4.70
N LYS A 153 1.38 -25.36 -4.39
CA LYS A 153 0.63 -24.97 -3.19
C LYS A 153 -0.86 -25.32 -3.31
N TYR A 154 -1.47 -25.13 -4.47
CA TYR A 154 -2.85 -25.56 -4.72
C TYR A 154 -2.97 -27.09 -4.69
N SER A 155 -2.02 -27.80 -5.32
CA SER A 155 -1.99 -29.27 -5.31
C SER A 155 -1.79 -29.83 -3.89
N ARG A 156 -0.90 -29.23 -3.07
CA ARG A 156 -0.72 -29.62 -1.65
C ARG A 156 -1.94 -29.28 -0.78
N ALA A 157 -2.60 -28.14 -1.01
CA ALA A 157 -3.80 -27.76 -0.28
C ALA A 157 -4.99 -28.69 -0.61
N GLN A 158 -5.07 -29.20 -1.85
CA GLN A 158 -6.10 -30.12 -2.30
C GLN A 158 -5.93 -31.52 -1.70
N VAL A 159 -4.69 -31.97 -1.47
CA VAL A 159 -4.40 -33.22 -0.74
C VAL A 159 -4.81 -33.14 0.74
N CYS A 160 -4.71 -31.96 1.38
CA CYS A 160 -5.14 -31.76 2.77
C CYS A 160 -6.68 -31.66 2.97
N LEU A 161 -7.47 -31.60 1.89
CA LEU A 161 -8.93 -31.48 1.93
C LEU A 161 -9.67 -32.79 1.61
N LEU A 162 -8.97 -33.87 1.31
CA LEU A 162 -9.58 -35.19 1.22
C LEU A 162 -9.76 -35.75 2.65
N PRO A 163 -10.97 -36.19 3.03
CA PRO A 163 -11.19 -36.78 4.34
C PRO A 163 -10.29 -38.01 4.46
N ILE A 164 -9.56 -38.10 5.57
CA ILE A 164 -8.76 -39.27 5.94
C ILE A 164 -9.77 -40.43 6.09
N SER A 165 -9.91 -41.25 5.05
CA SER A 165 -10.68 -42.48 5.12
C SER A 165 -9.82 -43.56 5.74
N SER A 166 -10.04 -43.86 7.01
CA SER A 166 -9.90 -45.19 7.65
C SER A 166 -10.49 -45.11 9.06
#